data_AF-A0A413QUE7-F1
#
_entry.id   AF-A0A413QUE7-F1
#
_cell.length_a   1.000
_cell.length_b   1.000
_cell.length_c   1.000
_cell.angle_alpha   90.00
_cell.angle_beta   90.00
_cell.angle_gamma   90.00
#
_symmetry.space_group_name_H-M   'P 1'
#
loop_
_entity.id
_entity.type
_entity.pdbx_description
1 polymer ?
#
loop_
_entity_poly.entity_id
_entity_poly.type
_entity_poly.pdbx_seq_one_letter_code
_entity_poly.pdbx_strand_id
1 'polypeptide(L)'
;MMVLSLNELRDEMENWTAYENSFVYKGVEYGLLHNAKDGSYYFGLCNTLDDHGQTFPDFDSAVNALLVDGHSIAELMPQLNWT
;
A
#
# COMPACT_ATOMS: atom_id res chain seq x y z
N MET A 1 -16.64 3.59 -4.44
CA MET A 1 -15.21 3.93 -4.28
C MET A 1 -15.06 4.53 -2.89
N MET A 2 -14.45 3.80 -1.95
CA MET A 2 -14.16 4.32 -0.62
C MET A 2 -12.81 5.04 -0.69
N VAL A 3 -12.77 6.31 -0.28
CA VAL A 3 -11.52 7.05 -0.08
C VAL A 3 -11.23 6.93 1.40
N LEU A 4 -10.22 6.14 1.75
CA LEU A 4 -9.74 6.01 3.13
C LEU A 4 -8.79 7.16 3.44
N SER A 5 -8.81 7.67 4.67
CA SER A 5 -7.68 8.43 5.20
C SER A 5 -6.49 7.50 5.50
N LEU A 6 -5.29 8.05 5.67
CA LEU A 6 -4.11 7.25 6.05
C LEU A 6 -4.29 6.52 7.39
N ASN A 7 -5.01 7.13 8.34
CA ASN A 7 -5.30 6.51 9.63
C ASN A 7 -6.29 5.35 9.48
N GLU A 8 -7.34 5.52 8.67
CA GLU A 8 -8.29 4.43 8.40
C GLU A 8 -7.61 3.28 7.66
N LEU A 9 -6.75 3.57 6.68
CA LEU A 9 -5.95 2.55 6.00
C LEU A 9 -5.06 1.79 6.99
N ARG A 10 -4.36 2.50 7.86
CA ARG A 10 -3.53 1.89 8.90
C ARG A 10 -4.34 1.01 9.82
N ASP A 11 -5.46 1.51 10.33
CA ASP A 11 -6.34 0.79 11.25
C ASP A 11 -6.90 -0.49 10.60
N GLU A 12 -7.28 -0.43 9.32
CA GLU A 12 -7.72 -1.60 8.56
C GLU A 12 -6.59 -2.63 8.41
N MET A 13 -5.39 -2.20 8.01
CA MET A 13 -4.24 -3.07 7.80
C MET A 13 -3.72 -3.72 9.08
N GLU A 14 -3.73 -3.00 10.21
CA GLU A 14 -3.19 -3.50 11.48
C GLU A 14 -4.21 -4.33 12.26
N ASN A 15 -5.52 -4.07 12.14
CA ASN A 15 -6.54 -4.73 12.97
C ASN A 15 -7.33 -5.84 12.26
N TRP A 16 -7.35 -5.90 10.92
CA TRP A 16 -8.06 -6.97 10.20
C TRP A 16 -7.13 -8.14 9.88
N THR A 17 -7.62 -9.36 10.09
CA THR A 17 -6.80 -10.57 10.32
C THR A 17 -6.04 -11.11 9.09
N ALA A 18 -6.11 -10.47 7.91
CA ALA A 18 -5.23 -10.70 6.76
C ALA A 18 -5.64 -9.80 5.59
N TYR A 19 -5.09 -8.59 5.41
CA TYR A 19 -5.58 -7.76 4.30
C TYR A 19 -4.46 -7.00 3.59
N GLU A 20 -3.91 -7.69 2.60
CA GLU A 20 -3.45 -7.08 1.36
C GLU A 20 -4.50 -6.06 0.88
N ASN A 21 -4.07 -4.82 0.76
CA ASN A 21 -4.83 -3.76 0.10
C ASN A 21 -4.21 -3.49 -1.25
N SER A 22 -5.03 -3.18 -2.24
CA SER A 22 -4.56 -2.81 -3.56
C SER A 22 -5.18 -1.49 -4.01
N PHE A 23 -4.47 -0.77 -4.87
CA PHE A 23 -5.01 0.40 -5.53
C PHE A 23 -4.50 0.53 -6.95
N VAL A 24 -5.32 1.15 -7.79
CA VAL A 24 -4.96 1.47 -9.17
C VAL A 24 -4.63 2.95 -9.30
N TYR A 25 -3.42 3.26 -9.76
CA TYR A 25 -2.98 4.61 -10.08
C TYR A 25 -2.42 4.65 -11.51
N LYS A 26 -2.98 5.53 -12.35
CA LYS A 26 -2.61 5.68 -13.78
C LYS A 26 -2.60 4.35 -14.56
N GLY A 27 -3.50 3.43 -14.23
CA GLY A 27 -3.61 2.12 -14.89
C GLY A 27 -2.59 1.07 -14.41
N VAL A 28 -1.81 1.39 -13.37
CA VAL A 28 -0.90 0.46 -12.70
C VAL A 28 -1.50 0.06 -11.36
N GLU A 29 -1.50 -1.24 -11.08
CA GLU A 29 -2.01 -1.80 -9.83
C GLU A 29 -0.86 -2.03 -8.85
N TYR A 30 -1.01 -1.46 -7.66
CA TYR A 30 -0.06 -1.57 -6.56
C TYR A 30 -0.68 -2.33 -5.41
N GLY A 31 0.11 -3.17 -4.75
CA GLY A 31 -0.25 -3.92 -3.56
C GLY A 31 0.48 -3.39 -2.34
N LEU A 32 -0.23 -3.29 -1.23
CA LEU A 32 0.27 -2.92 0.09
C LEU A 32 -0.20 -3.99 1.09
N LEU A 33 0.75 -4.71 1.70
CA LEU A 33 0.49 -5.84 2.59
C LEU A 33 1.09 -5.56 3.96
N HIS A 34 0.39 -5.97 5.02
CA HIS A 34 0.92 -5.95 6.39
C HIS A 34 1.13 -7.39 6.89
N ASN A 35 2.35 -7.69 7.32
CA ASN A 35 2.73 -8.98 7.87
C ASN A 35 2.59 -8.98 9.39
N ALA A 36 1.47 -9.50 9.89
CA ALA A 36 1.18 -9.55 11.32
C ALA A 36 2.20 -10.35 12.16
N LYS A 37 3.07 -11.19 11.55
CA LYS A 37 4.06 -11.98 12.27
C LYS A 37 5.22 -11.12 12.79
N ASP A 38 5.67 -10.15 12.00
CA ASP A 38 6.83 -9.31 12.30
C ASP A 38 6.53 -7.81 12.25
N GLY A 39 5.30 -7.41 11.91
CA GLY A 39 4.85 -6.03 11.81
C GLY A 39 5.34 -5.30 10.56
N SER A 40 6.00 -6.00 9.64
CA SER A 40 6.54 -5.40 8.42
C SER A 40 5.44 -5.15 7.38
N TYR A 41 5.73 -4.22 6.48
CA TYR A 41 4.87 -3.89 5.35
C TYR A 41 5.56 -4.26 4.05
N TYR A 42 4.86 -4.87 3.12
CA TYR A 42 5.35 -5.07 1.76
C TYR A 42 4.57 -4.14 0.82
N PHE A 43 5.28 -3.46 -0.08
CA PHE A 43 4.67 -2.59 -1.08
C PHE A 43 5.30 -2.82 -2.45
N GLY A 44 4.49 -3.04 -3.48
CA GLY A 44 4.96 -3.41 -4.82
C GLY A 44 3.88 -3.38 -5.89
N LEU A 45 4.21 -3.88 -7.08
CA LEU A 45 3.31 -4.01 -8.23
C LEU A 45 2.60 -5.37 -8.19
N CYS A 46 1.28 -5.42 -8.36
CA CYS A 46 0.51 -6.69 -8.30
C CYS A 46 0.63 -7.53 -9.59
N ASN A 47 0.85 -6.91 -10.75
CA ASN A 47 0.72 -7.56 -12.06
C ASN A 47 2.05 -7.75 -12.81
N THR A 48 3.19 -7.62 -12.13
CA THR A 48 4.48 -7.92 -12.75
C THR A 48 4.92 -9.33 -12.39
N LEU A 49 5.27 -10.14 -13.40
CA LEU A 49 5.93 -11.45 -13.20
C LEU A 49 7.25 -11.32 -12.41
N ASP A 50 7.81 -10.11 -12.36
CA ASP A 50 8.89 -9.72 -11.46
C ASP A 50 8.32 -9.09 -10.20
N ASP A 51 8.59 -9.74 -9.06
CA ASP A 51 8.25 -9.30 -7.72
C ASP A 51 9.15 -8.09 -7.34
N HIS A 52 8.76 -6.90 -7.79
CA HIS A 52 9.49 -5.64 -7.57
C HIS A 52 9.05 -4.91 -6.29
N GLY A 53 8.47 -5.61 -5.33
CA GLY A 53 8.10 -4.98 -4.07
C GLY A 53 9.28 -4.82 -3.11
N GLN A 54 9.07 -3.94 -2.15
CA GLN A 54 10.01 -3.65 -1.08
C GLN A 54 9.32 -3.91 0.26
N THR A 55 10.10 -4.41 1.22
CA THR A 55 9.65 -4.58 2.60
C THR A 55 10.12 -3.41 3.45
N PHE A 56 9.21 -2.87 4.24
CA PHE A 56 9.39 -1.73 5.13
C PHE A 56 9.14 -2.16 6.58
N PRO A 57 9.85 -1.59 7.56
CA PRO A 57 9.70 -1.95 8.97
C PRO A 57 8.43 -1.37 9.61
N ASP A 58 7.80 -0.37 9.00
CA ASP A 58 6.64 0.33 9.54
C ASP A 58 5.76 0.93 8.42
N PHE A 59 4.53 1.29 8.81
CA PHE A 59 3.50 1.85 7.91
C PHE A 59 3.95 3.16 7.26
N ASP A 60 4.55 4.07 8.04
CA ASP A 60 4.96 5.39 7.57
C ASP A 60 6.01 5.27 6.46
N SER A 61 6.97 4.37 6.61
CA SER A 61 7.98 4.07 5.61
C SER A 61 7.35 3.50 4.33
N ALA A 62 6.34 2.64 4.45
CA ALA A 62 5.65 2.05 3.32
C ALA A 62 4.82 3.07 2.53
N VAL A 63 4.03 3.92 3.20
CA VAL A 63 3.19 4.92 2.52
C VAL A 63 3.97 6.10 1.95
N ASN A 64 5.21 6.31 2.40
CA ASN A 64 6.14 7.28 1.84
C ASN A 64 7.07 6.68 0.77
N ALA A 65 6.97 5.38 0.49
CA ALA A 65 7.68 4.76 -0.62
C ALA A 65 7.21 5.34 -1.97
N LEU A 66 8.14 5.44 -2.91
CA LEU A 66 7.86 6.05 -4.21
C LEU A 66 7.24 5.04 -5.17
N LEU A 67 6.17 5.46 -5.81
CA LEU A 67 5.61 4.87 -7.03
C LEU A 67 6.59 5.05 -8.20
N VAL A 68 6.31 4.37 -9.31
CA VAL A 68 7.16 4.39 -10.51
C VAL A 68 7.35 5.81 -11.07
N ASP A 69 6.39 6.70 -10.88
CA ASP A 69 6.46 8.10 -11.34
C ASP A 69 6.95 9.10 -10.28
N GLY A 70 7.38 8.61 -9.11
CA GLY A 70 8.05 9.41 -8.07
C GLY A 70 7.13 10.04 -7.03
N HIS A 71 5.82 9.74 -7.05
CA HIS A 71 4.89 10.13 -5.99
C HIS A 71 4.76 9.07 -4.89
N SER A 72 4.36 9.46 -3.68
CA SER A 72 4.07 8.49 -2.61
C SER A 72 2.57 8.21 -2.44
N ILE A 73 2.23 7.13 -1.74
CA ILE A 73 0.84 6.84 -1.34
C ILE A 73 0.30 7.99 -0.49
N ALA A 74 1.09 8.49 0.46
CA ALA A 74 0.69 9.56 1.36
C ALA A 74 0.33 10.86 0.62
N GLU A 75 1.07 11.21 -0.43
CA GLU A 75 0.77 12.38 -1.28
C GLU A 75 -0.53 12.22 -2.07
N LEU A 76 -0.80 10.99 -2.51
CA LEU A 76 -1.88 10.69 -3.44
C LEU A 76 -3.14 10.14 -2.79
N MET A 77 -3.13 9.88 -1.47
CA MET A 77 -4.19 9.18 -0.74
C MET A 77 -5.62 9.60 -1.14
N PRO A 78 -5.95 10.90 -1.29
CA PRO A 78 -7.32 11.31 -1.68
C PRO A 78 -7.74 10.91 -3.10
N GLN A 79 -6.79 10.55 -3.95
CA GLN A 79 -6.96 10.25 -5.37
C GLN A 79 -6.86 8.76 -5.68
N LEU A 80 -6.45 7.94 -4.70
CA LEU A 80 -6.23 6.51 -4.90
C LEU A 80 -7.55 5.75 -4.89
N ASN A 81 -7.68 4.84 -5.85
CA ASN A 81 -8.82 3.95 -5.98
C ASN A 81 -8.49 2.64 -5.25
N TRP A 82 -8.73 2.59 -3.94
CA TRP A 82 -8.54 1.39 -3.12
C TRP A 82 -9.59 0.32 -3.43
N THR A 83 -9.16 -0.94 -3.40
CA THR A 83 -9.99 -2.14 -3.69
C THR A 83 -9.72 -3.24 -2.68
#